data_AF-A0A7Z9BNE4-F1
#
_entry.id   AF-A0A7Z9BNE4-F1
#
_cell.length_a   1.000
_cell.length_b   1.000
_cell.length_c   1.000
_cell.angle_alpha   90.00
_cell.angle_beta   90.00
_cell.angle_gamma   90.00
#
_symmetry.space_group_name_H-M   'P 1'
#
loop_
_entity.id
_entity.type
_entity.pdbx_description
1 polymer ?
#
loop_
_entity_poly.entity_id
_entity_poly.type
_entity_poly.pdbx_seq_one_letter_code
_entity_poly.pdbx_strand_id
1 'polypeptide(L)'
;MQRIYEAILNGNLLEWTREVPKQSDRPIRVYVTLQADRSSLSAEFRRQKTVEILEKIAASNVCDDISDPVKWQRELRQDRPLPGRDG
;
A
#
# COMPACT_ATOMS: atom_id res chain seq x y z
N MET A 1 17.48 -17.61 23.66
CA MET A 1 17.57 -16.93 22.35
C MET A 1 16.41 -17.39 21.49
N GLN A 2 15.64 -16.47 20.91
CA GLN A 2 14.56 -16.81 19.97
C GLN A 2 15.14 -16.89 18.56
N ARG A 3 14.75 -17.91 17.79
CA ARG A 3 15.09 -18.05 16.36
C ARG A 3 13.79 -18.05 15.57
N ILE A 4 13.80 -17.40 14.42
CA ILE A 4 12.66 -17.32 13.51
C ILE A 4 12.87 -18.37 12.44
N TYR A 5 11.88 -19.23 12.26
CA TYR A 5 11.86 -20.28 11.25
C TYR A 5 10.72 -20.00 10.27
N GLU A 6 10.99 -20.16 8.99
CA GLU A 6 10.00 -19.96 7.93
C GLU A 6 9.25 -21.26 7.67
N ALA A 7 7.93 -21.19 7.70
CA ALA A 7 7.06 -22.34 7.45
C ALA A 7 5.76 -21.91 6.77
N ILE A 8 5.18 -22.85 6.02
CA ILE A 8 3.82 -22.78 5.53
C ILE A 8 2.91 -23.48 6.53
N LEU A 9 1.82 -22.85 6.92
CA LEU A 9 0.80 -23.45 7.80
C LEU A 9 -0.29 -24.09 6.93
N ASN A 10 -0.27 -25.41 6.79
CA ASN A 10 -1.28 -26.20 6.08
C ASN A 10 -2.26 -26.82 7.09
N GLY A 11 -3.40 -26.17 7.27
CA GLY A 11 -4.36 -26.53 8.32
C GLY A 11 -3.74 -26.37 9.70
N ASN A 12 -3.39 -27.49 10.35
CA ASN A 12 -2.76 -27.52 11.66
C ASN A 12 -1.28 -27.97 11.62
N LEU A 13 -0.71 -28.17 10.42
CA LEU A 13 0.66 -28.62 10.25
C LEU A 13 1.55 -27.45 9.76
N LEU A 14 2.69 -27.24 10.43
CA LEU A 14 3.73 -26.33 9.97
C LEU A 14 4.73 -27.11 9.11
N GLU A 15 4.85 -26.72 7.84
CA GLU A 15 5.81 -27.26 6.88
C GLU A 15 6.96 -26.27 6.71
N TRP A 16 8.16 -26.64 7.16
CA TRP A 16 9.34 -25.77 7.08
C TRP A 16 9.78 -25.59 5.62
N THR A 17 9.95 -24.33 5.19
CA THR A 17 10.39 -24.02 3.81
C THR A 17 11.90 -23.88 3.68
N ARG A 18 12.60 -23.68 4.81
CA ARG A 18 14.05 -23.50 4.87
C ARG A 18 14.68 -24.41 5.91
N GLU A 19 15.21 -23.81 6.97
CA GLU A 19 15.90 -24.53 8.03
C GLU A 19 14.87 -25.19 8.96
N VAL A 20 15.07 -26.46 9.27
CA VAL A 20 14.23 -27.19 10.23
C VAL A 20 14.80 -26.95 11.63
N PRO A 21 13.99 -26.50 12.60
CA PRO A 21 14.46 -26.40 13.99
C PRO A 21 14.90 -27.78 14.47
N LYS A 22 16.04 -27.86 15.18
CA LYS A 22 16.52 -29.12 15.76
C LYS A 22 15.45 -29.68 16.71
N GLN A 23 14.83 -30.77 16.29
CA GLN A 23 13.86 -31.49 17.09
C GLN A 23 14.62 -32.33 18.12
N SER A 24 14.26 -32.19 19.38
CA SER A 24 14.64 -33.10 20.46
C SER A 24 13.47 -34.06 20.74
N ASP A 25 13.69 -35.12 21.52
CA ASP A 25 12.64 -36.08 21.91
C ASP A 25 11.47 -35.48 22.70
N ARG A 26 11.52 -34.17 22.99
CA ARG A 26 10.48 -33.46 23.72
C ARG A 26 9.75 -32.48 22.79
N PRO A 27 8.43 -32.34 22.93
CA PRO A 27 7.67 -31.35 22.16
C PRO A 27 8.18 -29.94 22.46
N ILE A 28 8.41 -29.17 21.41
CA ILE A 28 8.89 -27.78 21.49
C ILE A 28 7.70 -26.85 21.34
N ARG A 29 7.51 -25.94 22.31
CA ARG A 29 6.48 -24.90 22.21
C ARG A 29 6.95 -23.79 21.26
N VAL A 30 6.14 -23.46 20.27
CA VAL A 30 6.42 -22.41 19.29
C VAL A 30 5.36 -21.31 19.35
N TYR A 31 5.77 -20.08 19.02
CA TYR A 31 4.86 -18.97 18.76
C TYR A 31 4.81 -18.76 17.25
N VAL A 32 3.60 -18.73 16.70
CA VAL A 32 3.38 -18.55 15.26
C VAL A 32 2.93 -17.11 15.01
N THR A 33 3.69 -16.39 14.20
CA THR A 33 3.30 -15.08 13.67
C THR A 33 2.89 -15.28 12.23
N LEU A 34 1.61 -15.05 11.92
CA LEU A 34 1.12 -15.13 10.55
C LEU A 34 1.57 -13.88 9.79
N GLN A 35 2.25 -14.09 8.66
CA GLN A 35 2.49 -13.00 7.73
C GLN A 35 1.14 -12.66 7.11
N ALA A 36 0.62 -11.47 7.43
CA ALA A 36 -0.56 -10.96 6.75
C ALA A 36 -0.23 -10.96 5.26
N ASP A 37 -0.99 -11.73 4.50
CA ASP A 37 -0.95 -11.60 3.05
C ASP A 37 -1.28 -10.14 2.80
N ARG A 38 -0.29 -9.37 2.32
CA ARG A 38 -0.60 -8.12 1.65
C ARG A 38 -1.23 -8.57 0.37
N SER A 39 -2.47 -9.08 0.48
CA SER A 39 -3.30 -9.46 -0.64
C SER A 39 -3.17 -8.31 -1.59
N SER A 40 -2.40 -8.54 -2.65
CA SER A 40 -2.20 -7.50 -3.63
C SER A 40 -3.57 -7.42 -4.25
N LEU A 41 -4.38 -6.48 -3.75
CA LEU A 41 -5.68 -6.18 -4.30
C LEU A 41 -5.50 -6.23 -5.81
N SER A 42 -6.38 -6.95 -6.52
CA SER A 42 -6.20 -7.11 -7.96
C SER A 42 -5.96 -5.73 -8.57
N ALA A 43 -5.12 -5.65 -9.60
CA ALA A 43 -4.82 -4.36 -10.23
C ALA A 43 -6.12 -3.66 -10.69
N GLU A 44 -7.14 -4.43 -11.02
CA GLU A 44 -8.50 -3.97 -11.29
C GLU A 44 -9.20 -3.39 -10.06
N PHE A 45 -9.23 -4.09 -8.92
CA PHE A 45 -9.83 -3.57 -7.69
C PHE A 45 -9.15 -2.29 -7.21
N ARG A 46 -7.81 -2.20 -7.33
CA ARG A 46 -7.07 -0.96 -7.05
C ARG A 46 -7.50 0.18 -7.94
N ARG A 47 -7.56 -0.06 -9.26
CA ARG A 47 -7.99 0.95 -10.25
C ARG A 47 -9.40 1.44 -9.95
N GLN A 48 -10.35 0.53 -9.72
CA GLN A 48 -11.73 0.89 -9.40
C GLN A 48 -11.80 1.75 -8.13
N LYS A 49 -11.10 1.33 -7.08
CA LYS A 49 -11.09 2.05 -5.80
C LYS A 49 -10.41 3.42 -5.91
N THR A 50 -9.38 3.55 -6.73
CA THR A 50 -8.75 4.85 -7.01
C THR A 50 -9.71 5.80 -7.70
N VAL A 51 -10.44 5.33 -8.74
CA VAL A 51 -11.44 6.16 -9.43
C VAL A 51 -12.52 6.63 -8.46
N GLU A 52 -13.08 5.71 -7.66
CA GLU A 52 -14.12 6.04 -6.67
C GLU A 52 -13.66 7.09 -5.66
N ILE A 53 -12.40 7.01 -5.20
CA ILE A 53 -11.83 8.00 -4.28
C ILE A 53 -11.68 9.36 -4.97
N LEU A 54 -11.19 9.39 -6.21
CA LEU A 54 -11.03 10.63 -6.96
C LEU A 54 -12.38 11.31 -7.25
N GLU A 55 -13.42 10.52 -7.57
CA GLU A 55 -14.79 11.03 -7.74
C GLU A 55 -15.33 11.63 -6.45
N LYS A 56 -15.12 10.98 -5.31
CA LYS A 56 -15.52 11.53 -4.00
C LYS A 56 -14.80 12.84 -3.68
N ILE A 57 -13.51 12.93 -4.00
CA ILE A 57 -12.73 14.16 -3.81
C ILE A 57 -13.28 15.27 -4.72
N ALA A 58 -13.52 14.97 -6.00
CA ALA A 58 -14.08 15.94 -6.94
C ALA A 58 -15.48 16.44 -6.50
N ALA A 59 -16.34 15.55 -6.00
CA ALA A 59 -17.66 15.89 -5.51
C ALA A 59 -17.65 16.64 -4.16
N SER A 60 -16.56 16.58 -3.41
CA SER A 60 -16.45 17.21 -2.09
C SER A 60 -16.13 18.70 -2.14
N ASN A 61 -16.01 19.30 -3.34
CA ASN A 61 -15.84 20.76 -3.52
C ASN A 61 -14.72 21.38 -2.67
N VAL A 62 -13.68 20.61 -2.36
CA VAL A 62 -12.58 21.00 -1.44
C VAL A 62 -11.81 22.24 -1.94
N CYS A 63 -11.94 22.56 -3.22
CA CYS A 63 -11.28 23.69 -3.87
C CYS A 63 -12.24 24.84 -4.21
N ASP A 64 -13.48 24.86 -3.68
CA ASP A 64 -14.47 25.92 -4.00
C ASP A 64 -13.98 27.32 -3.59
N ASP A 65 -13.10 27.42 -2.58
CA ASP A 65 -12.50 28.69 -2.15
C ASP A 65 -11.45 29.23 -3.14
N ILE A 66 -11.07 28.46 -4.15
CA ILE A 66 -10.08 28.83 -5.17
C ILE A 66 -10.80 29.44 -6.37
N SER A 67 -10.87 30.78 -6.41
CA SER A 67 -11.59 31.53 -7.45
C SER A 67 -11.06 31.31 -8.88
N ASP A 68 -9.74 31.19 -9.05
CA ASP A 68 -9.09 30.81 -10.32
C ASP A 68 -8.03 29.74 -10.04
N PRO A 69 -8.36 28.46 -10.23
CA PRO A 69 -7.44 27.34 -9.99
C PRO A 69 -6.17 27.40 -10.84
N VAL A 70 -6.26 27.95 -12.06
CA VAL A 70 -5.13 28.02 -12.98
C VAL A 70 -4.15 29.10 -12.53
N LYS A 71 -4.67 30.27 -12.15
CA LYS A 71 -3.86 31.35 -11.57
C LYS A 71 -3.22 30.92 -10.24
N TRP A 72 -4.01 30.32 -9.35
CA TRP A 72 -3.52 29.78 -8.07
C TRP A 72 -2.39 28.76 -8.27
N GLN A 73 -2.54 27.85 -9.24
CA GLN A 73 -1.50 26.87 -9.54
C GLN A 73 -0.22 27.53 -10.09
N ARG A 74 -0.34 28.53 -10.98
CA ARG A 74 0.81 29.25 -11.54
C ARG A 74 1.57 30.02 -10.46
N GLU A 75 0.85 30.68 -9.55
CA GLU A 75 1.43 31.39 -8.40
C GLU A 75 2.12 30.40 -7.45
N LEU A 76 1.49 29.28 -7.11
CA LEU A 76 2.07 28.28 -6.21
C LEU A 76 3.32 27.63 -6.81
N ARG A 77 3.29 27.31 -8.11
CA ARG A 77 4.41 26.65 -8.81
C ARG A 77 5.51 27.62 -9.23
N GLN A 78 5.27 28.93 -9.13
CA GLN A 78 6.14 29.97 -9.70
C GLN A 78 6.46 29.66 -11.17
N ASP A 79 5.42 29.31 -11.92
CA ASP A 79 5.55 28.91 -13.32
C ASP A 79 6.27 30.01 -14.10
N ARG A 80 7.40 29.67 -14.73
CA ARG A 80 8.09 30.62 -15.61
C ARG A 80 7.26 30.84 -16.88
N PRO A 81 7.23 32.08 -17.39
CA PRO A 81 6.60 32.36 -18.67
C PRO A 81 7.25 31.49 -19.76
N LEU A 82 6.41 30.82 -20.54
CA LEU A 82 6.86 30.03 -21.68
C LEU A 82 7.06 30.98 -22.86
N PRO A 83 8.22 30.94 -23.56
CA PRO A 83 8.45 31.79 -24.71
C PRO A 83 7.39 31.51 -25.80
N GLY A 84 6.71 32.55 -26.26
CA GLY A 84 5.71 32.49 -27.34
C GLY A 84 4.28 32.13 -26.93
N ARG A 85 3.95 32.12 -25.63
CA ARG A 85 2.60 31.78 -25.13
C ARG A 85 1.76 32.96 -24.64
N ASP A 86 2.41 34.06 -24.30
CA ASP A 86 1.77 35.31 -23.89
C ASP A 86 1.99 36.33 -25.03
N GLY A 87 1.06 36.34 -25.99
CA GLY A 87 0.98 37.28 -27.09
C GLY A 87 -0.46 37.73 -27.29
#